data_AF-A0A351SET3-F1
#
_entry.id   AF-A0A351SET3-F1
#
_cell.length_a   1.000
_cell.length_b   1.000
_cell.length_c   1.000
_cell.angle_alpha   90.00
_cell.angle_beta   90.00
_cell.angle_gamma   90.00
#
_symmetry.space_group_name_H-M   'P 1'
#
loop_
_entity.id
_entity.type
_entity.pdbx_description
1 polymer ?
#
loop_
_entity_poly.entity_id
_entity_poly.type
_entity_poly.pdbx_seq_one_letter_code
_entity_poly.pdbx_strand_id
1 'polypeptide(L)' 'MKRVAVFGNLGGGNSTLARQLASISRLPLHSFDTIKYKPGGGEVPHNEYL' A
#
# COMPACT_ATOMS: atom_id res chain seq x y z
N MET A 1 10.45 1.60 15.74
CA MET A 1 10.35 1.97 14.30
C MET A 1 9.12 2.86 14.11
N LYS A 2 9.19 3.94 13.32
CA LYS A 2 8.02 4.78 13.01
C LYS A 2 7.39 4.28 11.71
N ARG A 3 6.10 3.91 11.76
CA ARG A 3 5.31 3.47 10.60
C ARG A 3 4.01 4.28 10.56
N VAL A 4 3.52 4.55 9.36
CA VAL A 4 2.24 5.24 9.15
C VAL A 4 1.35 4.34 8.32
N ALA A 5 0.13 4.12 8.78
CA ALA A 5 -0.91 3.41 8.03
C ALA A 5 -1.93 4.43 7.51
N VAL A 6 -2.34 4.28 6.25
CA VAL A 6 -3.33 5.15 5.60
C VAL A 6 -4.57 4.31 5.30
N PHE A 7 -5.70 4.67 5.89
CA PHE A 7 -6.99 4.02 5.69
C PHE A 7 -8.02 5.03 5.20
N GLY A 8 -8.99 4.58 4.42
CA GLY A 8 -10.12 5.39 3.99
C GLY A 8 -11.01 4.64 3.02
N ASN A 9 -12.09 5.29 2.60
CA ASN A 9 -13.08 4.69 1.69
C ASN A 9 -12.53 4.48 0.28
N LEU A 10 -13.10 3.52 -0.45
CA LEU A 10 -12.83 3.31 -1.87
C LEU A 10 -13.07 4.61 -2.66
N GLY A 11 -12.13 4.98 -3.53
CA GLY A 11 -12.22 6.24 -4.29
C GLY A 11 -11.84 7.51 -3.51
N GLY A 12 -11.56 7.42 -2.20
CA GLY A 12 -11.19 8.58 -1.36
C GLY A 12 -9.78 9.14 -1.57
N GLY A 13 -9.02 8.62 -2.55
CA GLY A 13 -7.68 9.12 -2.86
C GLY A 13 -6.56 8.67 -1.90
N ASN A 14 -6.78 7.65 -1.07
CA ASN A 14 -5.78 7.13 -0.11
C ASN A 14 -4.43 6.83 -0.77
N SER A 15 -4.42 6.23 -1.96
CA SER A 15 -3.18 5.92 -2.70
C SER A 15 -2.44 7.18 -3.12
N THR A 16 -3.15 8.27 -3.41
CA THR A 16 -2.56 9.57 -3.75
C THR A 16 -1.94 10.22 -2.51
N LEU A 17 -2.67 10.23 -1.39
CA LEU A 17 -2.15 10.72 -0.11
C LEU A 17 -0.91 9.94 0.34
N ALA A 18 -0.94 8.62 0.25
CA ALA A 18 0.17 7.76 0.65
C ALA A 18 1.43 8.02 -0.19
N ARG A 19 1.30 8.26 -1.50
CA ARG A 19 2.42 8.66 -2.38
C ARG A 19 3.01 10.02 -1.99
N GLN A 20 2.16 11.01 -1.73
CA GLN A 20 2.63 12.34 -1.30
C GLN A 20 3.33 12.27 0.05
N LEU A 21 2.76 11.54 1.01
CA LEU A 21 3.35 11.36 2.33
C LEU A 21 4.71 10.65 2.26
N ALA A 22 4.83 9.59 1.45
CA ALA A 22 6.10 8.89 1.24
C ALA A 22 7.17 9.82 0.64
N SER A 23 6.79 10.64 -0.36
CA SER A 23 7.70 11.61 -0.98
C SER A 23 8.22 12.66 0.02
N ILE A 24 7.38 13.13 0.93
CA ILE A 24 7.73 14.18 1.90
C ILE A 24 8.52 13.59 3.08
N SER A 25 8.04 12.47 3.63
CA SER A 25 8.62 11.84 4.82
C SER A 25 9.85 10.99 4.53
N ARG A 26 10.13 10.70 3.26
CA ARG A 26 11.14 9.74 2.78
C ARG A 26 10.96 8.34 3.38
N LEU A 27 9.76 8.00 3.85
CA LEU A 27 9.42 6.67 4.30
C LEU A 27 9.09 5.78 3.09
N PRO A 28 9.46 4.49 3.12
CA PRO A 28 9.08 3.57 2.07
C PRO A 28 7.56 3.41 2.01
N LEU A 29 7.00 3.47 0.81
CA LEU A 29 5.58 3.24 0.55
C LEU A 29 5.35 1.76 0.28
N HIS A 30 4.55 1.11 1.12
CA HIS A 30 4.10 -0.27 0.93
C HIS A 30 2.57 -0.27 0.73
N SER A 31 2.10 -0.69 -0.44
CA SER A 31 0.67 -0.86 -0.71
C SER A 31 0.28 -2.32 -0.49
N PHE A 32 -0.60 -2.56 0.49
CA PHE A 32 -1.04 -3.92 0.83
C PHE A 32 -1.77 -4.62 -0.32
N ASP A 33 -2.51 -3.87 -1.15
CA ASP A 33 -3.21 -4.44 -2.31
C ASP A 33 -2.20 -5.05 -3.30
N THR A 34 -1.08 -4.37 -3.55
CA THR A 34 -0.03 -4.87 -4.45
C THR A 34 0.80 -6.01 -3.85
N ILE A 35 0.77 -6.17 -2.52
CA ILE A 35 1.44 -7.26 -1.83
C ILE A 35 0.58 -8.52 -1.88
N LYS A 36 -0.75 -8.40 -1.88
CA LYS A 36 -1.68 -9.54 -1.84
C LYS A 36 -2.21 -9.94 -3.22
N TYR A 37 -2.23 -9.02 -4.18
CA TYR A 37 -2.80 -9.26 -5.50
C TYR A 37 -1.82 -8.88 -6.62
N LYS A 38 -1.67 -9.79 -7.58
CA LYS A 38 -0.89 -9.56 -8.81
C LYS A 38 -1.62 -8.55 -9.71
N PRO A 39 -0.89 -7.88 -10.62
CA PRO A 39 -1.51 -7.18 -11.74
C PRO A 39 -2.48 -8.14 -12.47
N GLY A 40 -3.76 -7.76 -12.54
CA GLY A 40 -4.83 -8.63 -13.07
C GLY A 40 -5.72 -9.31 -12.02
N GLY A 41 -5.46 -9.09 -10.72
CA GLY A 41 -6.36 -9.48 -9.63
C GLY A 41 -6.19 -10.91 -9.10
N GLY A 42 -5.21 -11.67 -9.61
CA GLY A 42 -4.87 -12.97 -9.04
C GLY A 42 -4.22 -12.82 -7.67
N GLU A 43 -4.76 -13.50 -6.65
CA GLU A 43 -4.16 -13.52 -5.31
C GLU A 43 -2.78 -14.18 -5.37
N VAL A 44 -1.77 -13.59 -4.71
CA VAL A 44 -0.48 -14.26 -4.53
C VAL A 44 -0.60 -15.37 -3.49
N PRO A 45 0.11 -16.50 -3.65
CA PRO A 45 0.22 -17.51 -2.62
C PRO A 45 0.60 -16.91 -1.26
N HIS A 46 -0.05 -17.38 -0.19
CA HIS A 46 0.12 -16.85 1.18
C HIS A 46 1.58 -16.74 1.62
N ASN A 47 2.41 -17.67 1.14
CA ASN A 47 3.83 -17.76 1.49
C ASN A 47 4.70 -16.66 0.85
N GLU A 48 4.20 -15.90 -0.14
CA GLU A 48 4.95 -14.83 -0.82
C GLU A 48 4.92 -13.49 -0.09
N TYR A 49 4.06 -13.33 0.92
CA TYR A 49 3.88 -12.06 1.66
C TYR A 49 3.94 -12.19 3.20
N LEU A 50 4.47 -13.31 3.70
CA LEU A 50 4.80 -13.54 5.12
C LEU A 50 6.14 -12.93 5.52
#